data_AF-A0A6M3L9K9-F1
#
_entry.id   AF-A0A6M3L9K9-F1
#
_cell.length_a   1.000
_cell.length_b   1.000
_cell.length_c   1.000
_cell.angle_alpha   90.00
_cell.angle_beta   90.00
_cell.angle_gamma   90.00
#
_symmetry.space_group_name_H-M   'P 1'
#
loop_
_entity.id
_entity.type
_entity.pdbx_description
1 polymer ?
#
loop_
_entity_poly.entity_id
_entity_poly.type
_entity_poly.pdbx_seq_one_letter_code
_entity_poly.pdbx_strand_id
1 'polypeptide(L)' 'MPYYRITAYDFDNTKEVIGEDEDADIILDSVETCMQDLFDGSIRSLVVSRITGKAGMRDDL' A
#
# COMPACT_ATOMS: atom_id res chain seq x y z
N MET A 1 7.48 -10.43 10.55
CA MET A 1 6.01 -10.33 10.46
C MET A 1 5.64 -9.93 9.03
N PRO A 2 4.42 -10.20 8.51
CA PRO A 2 4.04 -9.74 7.18
C PRO A 2 4.05 -8.20 7.14
N TYR A 3 4.62 -7.63 6.09
CA TYR A 3 4.64 -6.18 5.88
C TYR A 3 3.74 -5.85 4.69
N TYR A 4 2.90 -4.85 4.80
CA TYR A 4 1.98 -4.44 3.75
C TYR A 4 2.34 -3.05 3.24
N ARG A 5 2.07 -2.83 1.96
CA ARG A 5 2.23 -1.54 1.30
C ARG A 5 0.99 -1.25 0.47
N ILE A 6 0.48 -0.02 0.59
CA ILE A 6 -0.56 0.52 -0.27
C ILE A 6 0.10 1.47 -1.27
N THR A 7 -0.21 1.28 -2.54
CA THR A 7 0.28 2.12 -3.63
C THR A 7 -0.90 2.56 -4.49
N ALA A 8 -1.03 3.87 -4.67
CA ALA A 8 -1.98 4.45 -5.58
C ALA A 8 -1.29 4.86 -6.89
N TYR A 9 -2.03 4.82 -7.98
CA TYR A 9 -1.59 5.36 -9.27
C TYR A 9 -2.63 6.36 -9.76
N ASP A 10 -2.16 7.53 -10.18
CA ASP A 10 -2.98 8.53 -10.85
C ASP A 10 -3.26 8.15 -12.32
N PHE A 11 -3.92 9.03 -13.06
CA PHE A 11 -4.25 8.82 -14.47
C PHE A 11 -3.03 8.91 -15.40
N ASP A 12 -1.98 9.61 -14.98
CA ASP A 12 -0.72 9.74 -15.70
C ASP A 12 0.25 8.56 -15.40
N ASN A 13 -0.17 7.62 -14.55
CA ASN A 13 0.59 6.49 -14.02
C ASN A 13 1.73 6.90 -13.07
N THR A 14 1.67 8.09 -12.48
CA THR A 14 2.52 8.46 -11.36
C THR A 14 2.18 7.57 -10.18
N LYS A 15 3.21 6.98 -9.59
CA LYS A 15 3.11 6.09 -8.43
C LYS A 15 3.24 6.90 -7.14
N GLU A 16 2.34 6.69 -6.20
CA GLU A 16 2.44 7.21 -4.84
C GLU A 16 2.35 6.08 -3.80
N VAL A 17 3.23 6.08 -2.80
CA VAL A 17 3.15 5.15 -1.66
C VAL A 17 2.37 5.84 -0.55
N ILE A 18 1.15 5.38 -0.30
CA ILE A 18 0.22 6.01 0.63
C ILE A 18 0.50 5.57 2.08
N GLY A 19 0.83 4.29 2.26
CA GLY A 19 1.08 3.74 3.58
C GLY A 19 1.84 2.42 3.52
N GLU A 20 2.62 2.16 4.57
CA GLU A 20 3.32 0.89 4.76
C GLU A 20 3.38 0.54 6.25
N ASP A 21 2.93 -0.66 6.61
CA ASP A 21 2.87 -1.10 8.01
C ASP A 21 2.93 -2.63 8.12
N GLU A 22 3.31 -3.14 9.30
CA GLU A 22 3.24 -4.55 9.66
C GLU A 22 1.90 -4.91 10.31
N ASP A 23 1.17 -3.92 10.83
CA ASP A 23 -0.18 -4.06 11.35
C ASP A 23 -1.21 -4.05 10.22
N ALA A 24 -1.99 -5.13 10.13
CA ALA A 24 -3.03 -5.27 9.12
C ALA A 24 -4.20 -4.32 9.36
N ASP A 25 -4.50 -3.97 10.62
CA ASP A 25 -5.65 -3.12 10.96
C ASP A 25 -5.42 -1.68 10.48
N ILE A 26 -4.22 -1.14 10.69
CA ILE A 26 -3.80 0.18 10.17
C ILE A 26 -3.87 0.23 8.64
N ILE A 27 -3.51 -0.87 7.98
CA ILE A 27 -3.55 -1.00 6.52
C ILE A 27 -4.99 -1.05 6.02
N LEU A 28 -5.89 -1.76 6.71
CA LEU A 28 -7.30 -1.82 6.33
C LEU A 28 -7.95 -0.43 6.40
N ASP A 29 -7.74 0.33 7.46
CA ASP A 29 -8.26 1.70 7.60
C ASP A 29 -7.75 2.61 6.45
N SER A 30 -6.46 2.45 6.10
CA SER A 30 -5.86 3.19 4.99
C SER A 30 -6.43 2.78 3.63
N VAL A 31 -6.73 1.49 3.43
CA VAL A 31 -7.38 0.98 2.21
C VAL A 31 -8.79 1.54 2.08
N GLU A 32 -9.58 1.61 3.17
CA GLU A 32 -10.93 2.18 3.12
C GLU A 32 -10.93 3.63 2.61
N THR A 33 -9.97 4.44 3.08
CA THR A 33 -9.79 5.82 2.60
C THR A 33 -9.41 5.85 1.12
N CYS A 34 -8.42 5.07 0.71
CA CYS A 34 -8.01 5.01 -0.70
C CYS A 34 -9.09 4.46 -1.63
N MET A 35 -9.99 3.60 -1.13
CA MET A 35 -11.13 3.11 -1.91
C MET A 35 -12.13 4.24 -2.17
N GLN A 36 -12.35 5.15 -1.22
CA GLN A 36 -13.15 6.35 -1.45
C GLN A 36 -12.52 7.23 -2.53
N ASP A 37 -11.21 7.46 -2.47
CA ASP A 37 -10.47 8.21 -3.49
C ASP A 37 -10.58 7.56 -4.89
N LEU A 38 -10.61 6.22 -4.95
CA LEU A 38 -10.81 5.48 -6.19
C LEU A 38 -12.24 5.66 -6.74
N PHE A 39 -13.25 5.66 -5.87
CA PHE A 39 -14.65 5.86 -6.25
C PHE A 39 -14.95 7.29 -6.72
N ASP A 40 -14.35 8.28 -6.05
CA ASP A 40 -14.51 9.70 -6.39
C ASP A 40 -13.69 10.10 -7.63
N GLY A 41 -12.85 9.19 -8.14
CA GLY A 41 -12.05 9.39 -9.34
C GLY A 41 -10.79 10.23 -9.11
N SER A 42 -10.37 10.40 -7.85
CA SER A 42 -9.13 11.08 -7.48
C SER A 42 -7.89 10.27 -7.85
N ILE A 43 -8.00 8.93 -7.78
CA ILE A 43 -6.97 7.99 -8.23
C ILE A 43 -7.54 7.01 -9.24
N ARG A 44 -6.69 6.46 -10.12
CA ARG A 44 -7.10 5.53 -11.16
C ARG A 44 -7.09 4.08 -10.70
N SER A 45 -6.12 3.71 -9.87
CA SER A 45 -5.99 2.35 -9.36
C SER A 45 -5.27 2.29 -8.02
N LEU A 46 -5.59 1.27 -7.24
CA LEU A 46 -5.02 0.98 -5.94
C LEU A 46 -4.44 -0.43 -5.94
N VAL A 47 -3.22 -0.59 -5.42
CA VAL A 47 -2.57 -1.89 -5.25
C VAL A 47 -2.16 -2.06 -3.79
N VAL A 48 -2.65 -3.13 -3.17
CA VAL A 48 -2.23 -3.56 -1.83
C VAL A 48 -1.30 -4.75 -1.98
N SER A 49 -0.04 -4.58 -1.55
CA SER A 49 1.00 -5.59 -1.65
C SER A 49 1.33 -6.16 -0.28
N ARG A 50 1.28 -7.48 -0.13
CA ARG A 50 1.88 -8.18 1.01
C ARG A 50 3.33 -8.53 0.67
N ILE A 51 4.26 -7.90 1.35
CA ILE A 51 5.70 -8.06 1.18
C ILE A 51 6.19 -9.04 2.24
N THR A 52 6.65 -10.21 1.77
CA THR A 52 7.30 -11.21 2.62
C THR A 52 8.80 -11.09 2.39
N GLY A 53 9.47 -10.33 3.25
CA GLY A 53 10.90 -10.01 3.15
C GLY A 53 11.14 -8.53 2.82
N LYS A 54 11.47 -7.75 3.85
CA LYS A 54 11.87 -6.35 3.69
C LYS A 54 13.26 -6.30 3.05
N ALA A 55 13.45 -5.55 1.98
CA ALA A 55 14.80 -5.27 1.45
C ALA A 55 15.58 -4.51 2.52
N GLY A 56 16.48 -5.22 3.20
CA GLY A 56 17.15 -4.78 4.44
C GLY A 56 17.24 -5.87 5.52
N MET A 57 16.50 -6.99 5.39
CA MET A 57 16.62 -8.18 6.26
C MET A 57 17.52 -9.27 5.62
N ARG A 58 18.79 -8.94 5.36
CA ARG A 58 19.91 -9.88 5.21
C ARG A 58 20.84 -9.59 6.39
N ASP A 59 21.41 -10.50 7.17
CA ASP A 59 21.60 -11.96 7.10
C ASP A 59 21.85 -12.43 8.55
N ASP A 60 20.83 -12.84 9.28
CA ASP A 60 20.99 -13.55 10.56
C ASP A 60 20.03 -14.75 10.62
N LEU A 61 20.22 -15.62 9.62
CA LEU A 61 20.18 -17.07 9.83
C LEU A 61 21.38 -17.50 10.70
#